data_AF-A0A0S6VY07-F1
#
_entry.id   AF-A0A0S6VY07-F1
#
_cell.length_a   1.000
_cell.length_b   1.000
_cell.length_c   1.000
_cell.angle_alpha   90.00
_cell.angle_beta   90.00
_cell.angle_gamma   90.00
#
_symmetry.space_group_name_H-M   'P 1'
#
loop_
_entity.id
_entity.type
_entity.pdbx_description
1 polymer ?
#
loop_
_entity_poly.entity_id
_entity_poly.type
_entity_poly.pdbx_seq_one_letter_code
_entity_poly.pdbx_strand_id
1 'polypeptide(L)'
;MGNVFYKQGELDTARYFYGKAYLLYEKDYQRSPDPLMYFAEWSLITEQIDQAYTLSKDAHRLMNRYFLWHPFTRMFLPCERLAVRFMLVTCLVYQQKRTEALTELQALIAYYRSLTNANEKWWDYETLHNVISMSDKLTDADKTLLLKLIDVLQAPKAEGDRKLAELEAMLPKLLQP
;
A
#
# COMPACT_ATOMS: atom_id res chain seq x y z
N MET A 1 6.12 -18.25 6.49
CA MET A 1 6.26 -19.12 5.30
C MET A 1 6.06 -18.33 4.01
N GLY A 2 4.91 -17.69 3.76
CA GLY A 2 4.70 -16.86 2.56
C GLY A 2 5.84 -15.86 2.28
N ASN A 3 6.16 -15.00 3.25
CA ASN A 3 7.26 -14.03 3.11
C ASN A 3 8.64 -14.67 2.88
N VAL A 4 8.87 -15.91 3.36
CA VAL A 4 10.13 -16.63 3.17
C VAL A 4 10.28 -17.06 1.72
N PHE A 5 9.27 -17.75 1.18
CA PHE A 5 9.26 -18.17 -0.22
C PHE A 5 9.25 -16.99 -1.18
N TYR A 6 8.56 -15.92 -0.81
CA TYR A 6 8.58 -14.67 -1.54
C TYR A 6 10.01 -14.10 -1.67
N LYS A 7 10.77 -14.02 -0.56
CA LYS A 7 12.18 -13.58 -0.58
C LYS A 7 13.11 -14.50 -1.37
N GLN A 8 12.71 -15.76 -1.57
CA GLN A 8 13.44 -16.75 -2.37
C GLN A 8 13.04 -16.73 -3.86
N GLY A 9 12.08 -15.89 -4.26
CA GLY A 9 11.57 -15.84 -5.63
C GLY A 9 10.58 -16.96 -5.98
N GLU A 10 10.18 -17.80 -5.01
CA GLU A 10 9.20 -18.87 -5.21
C GLU A 10 7.77 -18.34 -5.13
N LEU A 11 7.34 -17.64 -6.18
CA LEU A 11 6.08 -16.88 -6.17
C LEU A 11 4.83 -17.76 -6.06
N ASP A 12 4.79 -18.93 -6.69
CA ASP A 12 3.65 -19.85 -6.60
C ASP A 12 3.52 -20.47 -5.20
N THR A 13 4.65 -20.84 -4.60
CA THR A 13 4.69 -21.34 -3.22
C THR A 13 4.27 -20.23 -2.25
N ALA A 14 4.76 -19.00 -2.45
CA ALA A 14 4.35 -17.83 -1.68
C ALA A 14 2.83 -17.61 -1.79
N ARG A 15 2.26 -17.67 -3.00
CA ARG A 15 0.80 -17.60 -3.24
C ARG A 15 0.05 -18.61 -2.42
N TYR A 16 0.49 -19.87 -2.47
CA TYR A 16 -0.16 -20.96 -1.76
C TYR A 16 -0.23 -20.66 -0.26
N PHE A 17 0.88 -20.22 0.34
CA PHE A 17 0.91 -19.91 1.77
C PHE A 17 0.13 -18.65 2.13
N TYR A 18 0.15 -17.59 1.32
CA TYR A 18 -0.70 -16.42 1.54
C TYR A 18 -2.19 -16.75 1.42
N GLY A 19 -2.58 -17.53 0.40
CA GLY A 19 -3.96 -17.99 0.23
C GLY A 19 -4.42 -18.90 1.37
N LYS A 20 -3.55 -19.79 1.87
CA LYS A 20 -3.85 -20.60 3.07
C LYS A 20 -4.02 -19.74 4.31
N ALA A 21 -3.14 -18.76 4.52
CA ALA A 21 -3.27 -17.83 5.64
C ALA A 21 -4.57 -17.02 5.54
N TYR A 22 -4.94 -16.56 4.35
CA TYR A 22 -6.21 -15.89 4.09
C TYR A 22 -7.42 -16.78 4.40
N LEU A 23 -7.41 -18.05 3.98
CA LEU A 23 -8.51 -18.98 4.24
C LEU A 23 -8.64 -19.33 5.73
N LEU A 24 -7.52 -19.44 6.45
CA LEU A 24 -7.55 -19.61 7.91
C LEU A 24 -8.05 -18.34 8.61
N TYR A 25 -7.67 -17.17 8.09
CA TYR A 25 -8.17 -15.88 8.56
C TYR A 25 -9.68 -15.76 8.39
N GLU A 26 -10.20 -16.06 7.19
CA GLU A 26 -11.64 -16.02 6.87
C GLU A 26 -12.46 -16.97 7.77
N LYS A 27 -11.88 -18.11 8.15
CA LYS A 27 -12.56 -19.13 8.96
C LYS A 27 -12.54 -18.87 10.46
N ASP A 28 -11.42 -18.44 11.03
CA ASP A 28 -11.19 -18.49 12.49
C ASP A 28 -10.79 -17.15 13.13
N TYR A 29 -10.33 -16.16 12.37
CA TYR A 29 -9.71 -14.96 12.96
C TYR A 29 -10.29 -13.67 12.40
N GLN A 30 -11.17 -13.03 13.18
CA GLN A 30 -11.64 -11.66 12.90
C GLN A 30 -10.60 -10.57 13.22
N ARG A 31 -9.32 -10.88 13.47
CA ARG A 31 -8.47 -10.07 14.37
C ARG A 31 -7.18 -9.43 13.86
N SER A 32 -6.70 -9.71 12.64
CA SER A 32 -5.50 -9.04 12.12
C SER A 32 -5.58 -8.70 10.63
N PRO A 33 -5.28 -7.46 10.21
CA PRO A 33 -5.17 -7.06 8.82
C PRO A 33 -3.90 -7.59 8.15
N ASP A 34 -2.89 -8.05 8.89
CA ASP A 34 -1.57 -8.36 8.33
C ASP A 34 -1.62 -9.41 7.19
N PRO A 35 -2.35 -10.54 7.32
CA PRO A 35 -2.47 -11.50 6.23
C PRO A 35 -3.09 -10.88 4.97
N LEU A 36 -4.05 -9.96 5.13
CA LEU A 36 -4.67 -9.25 4.02
C LEU A 36 -3.68 -8.31 3.35
N MET A 37 -2.86 -7.60 4.13
CA MET A 37 -1.85 -6.68 3.61
C MET A 37 -0.78 -7.39 2.79
N TYR A 38 -0.17 -8.44 3.36
CA TYR A 38 0.87 -9.18 2.64
C TYR A 38 0.31 -9.89 1.40
N PHE A 39 -0.93 -10.37 1.48
CA PHE A 39 -1.57 -10.96 0.31
C PHE A 39 -1.92 -9.90 -0.73
N ALA A 40 -2.36 -8.70 -0.32
CA ALA A 40 -2.60 -7.59 -1.23
C ALA A 40 -1.33 -7.16 -1.96
N GLU A 41 -0.21 -7.02 -1.25
CA GLU A 41 1.09 -6.69 -1.83
C GLU A 41 1.53 -7.77 -2.83
N TRP A 42 1.46 -9.05 -2.44
CA TRP A 42 1.78 -10.14 -3.35
C TRP A 42 0.88 -10.16 -4.60
N SER A 43 -0.42 -9.93 -4.43
CA SER A 43 -1.36 -9.82 -5.55
C SER A 43 -1.01 -8.65 -6.45
N LEU A 44 -0.54 -7.53 -5.90
CA LEU A 44 -0.10 -6.37 -6.68
C LEU A 44 1.17 -6.68 -7.49
N ILE A 45 2.15 -7.33 -6.87
CA ILE A 45 3.41 -7.75 -7.49
C ILE A 45 3.19 -8.75 -8.63
N THR A 46 2.20 -9.62 -8.46
CA THR A 46 1.80 -10.59 -9.50
C THR A 46 0.71 -10.07 -10.42
N GLU A 47 0.49 -8.75 -10.41
CA GLU A 47 -0.43 -8.01 -11.28
C GLU A 47 -1.90 -8.49 -11.24
N GLN A 48 -2.30 -9.15 -10.15
CA GLN A 48 -3.69 -9.49 -9.83
C GLN A 48 -4.39 -8.27 -9.21
N ILE A 49 -4.50 -7.18 -9.99
CA ILE A 49 -4.89 -5.85 -9.52
C ILE A 49 -6.25 -5.84 -8.80
N ASP A 50 -7.27 -6.53 -9.31
CA ASP A 50 -8.60 -6.55 -8.69
C ASP A 50 -8.61 -7.25 -7.32
N GLN A 51 -7.80 -8.30 -7.19
CA GLN A 51 -7.60 -9.00 -5.94
C GLN A 51 -6.84 -8.12 -4.94
N ALA A 52 -5.74 -7.49 -5.39
CA ALA A 52 -4.94 -6.56 -4.58
C ALA A 52 -5.80 -5.41 -4.05
N TYR A 53 -6.68 -4.85 -4.90
CA TYR A 53 -7.62 -3.80 -4.52
C TYR A 53 -8.61 -4.27 -3.46
N THR A 54 -9.22 -5.44 -3.65
CA THR A 54 -10.20 -6.01 -2.71
C THR A 54 -9.56 -6.26 -1.35
N LEU A 55 -8.40 -6.94 -1.33
CA LEU A 55 -7.65 -7.25 -0.12
C LEU A 55 -7.20 -5.97 0.60
N SER A 56 -6.70 -4.97 -0.12
CA SER A 56 -6.30 -3.68 0.45
C SER A 56 -7.47 -2.94 1.08
N LYS A 57 -8.65 -2.96 0.43
CA LYS A 57 -9.86 -2.33 0.99
C LYS A 57 -10.32 -3.01 2.27
N ASP A 58 -10.28 -4.34 2.31
CA ASP A 58 -10.70 -5.08 3.47
C ASP A 58 -9.70 -4.92 4.63
N ALA A 59 -8.40 -4.91 4.35
CA ALA A 59 -7.37 -4.53 5.32
C ALA A 59 -7.63 -3.12 5.89
N HIS A 60 -7.88 -2.13 5.02
CA HIS A 60 -8.16 -0.76 5.42
C HIS A 60 -9.41 -0.65 6.32
N ARG A 61 -10.50 -1.31 5.92
CA ARG A 61 -11.76 -1.36 6.69
C ARG A 61 -11.54 -1.99 8.06
N LEU A 62 -10.79 -3.08 8.12
CA LEU A 62 -10.50 -3.77 9.37
C LEU A 62 -9.68 -2.89 10.31
N MET A 63 -8.61 -2.26 9.81
CA MET A 63 -7.79 -1.31 10.57
C MET A 63 -8.63 -0.15 11.15
N ASN A 64 -9.58 0.38 10.37
CA ASN A 64 -10.46 1.45 10.84
C ASN A 64 -11.47 0.97 11.88
N ARG A 65 -12.05 -0.22 11.71
CA ARG A 65 -12.94 -0.82 12.72
C ARG A 65 -12.18 -1.03 14.04
N TYR A 66 -11.00 -1.63 14.02
CA TYR A 66 -10.22 -1.88 15.23
C TYR A 66 -9.88 -0.61 15.99
N PHE A 67 -9.54 0.47 15.28
CA PHE A 67 -9.27 1.76 15.91
C PHE A 67 -10.46 2.30 16.70
N LEU A 68 -11.68 2.09 16.23
CA LEU A 68 -12.89 2.52 16.92
C LEU A 68 -13.15 1.71 18.20
N TRP A 69 -12.88 0.40 18.18
CA TRP A 69 -13.13 -0.49 19.33
C TRP A 69 -12.02 -0.44 20.38
N HIS A 70 -10.78 -0.17 19.96
CA HIS A 70 -9.60 -0.14 20.83
C HIS A 70 -8.67 1.04 20.53
N PRO A 71 -9.11 2.29 20.79
CA PRO A 71 -8.36 3.50 20.39
C PRO A 71 -7.00 3.65 21.08
N PHE A 72 -6.79 2.99 22.21
CA PHE A 72 -5.54 3.05 22.98
C PHE A 72 -4.57 1.90 22.67
N THR A 73 -5.03 0.85 21.98
CA THR A 73 -4.11 -0.17 21.48
C THR A 73 -3.50 0.36 20.20
N ARG A 74 -2.23 0.79 20.24
CA ARG A 74 -1.40 1.04 19.05
C ARG A 74 -1.09 -0.28 18.32
N MET A 75 -2.12 -1.05 18.01
CA MET A 75 -1.97 -2.40 17.48
C MET A 75 -1.47 -2.38 16.04
N PHE A 76 -1.73 -1.29 15.31
CA PHE A 76 -1.23 -1.09 13.95
C PHE A 76 -0.28 0.08 13.89
N LEU A 77 0.86 -0.16 13.26
CA LEU A 77 1.88 0.85 13.07
C LEU A 77 1.39 1.86 12.03
N PRO A 78 1.65 3.17 12.18
CA PRO A 78 1.29 4.16 11.18
C PRO A 78 1.78 3.84 9.76
N CYS A 79 2.93 3.17 9.64
CA CYS A 79 3.48 2.73 8.36
C CYS A 79 2.61 1.68 7.66
N GLU A 80 1.94 0.78 8.39
CA GLU A 80 1.05 -0.25 7.82
C GLU A 80 -0.19 0.39 7.19
N ARG A 81 -0.77 1.38 7.88
CA ARG A 81 -1.90 2.16 7.35
C ARG A 81 -1.50 2.95 6.10
N LEU A 82 -0.30 3.51 6.07
CA LEU A 82 0.24 4.17 4.89
C LEU A 82 0.46 3.18 3.74
N ALA A 83 1.02 2.00 4.01
CA ALA A 83 1.24 0.96 3.01
C ALA A 83 -0.07 0.49 2.38
N VAL A 84 -1.11 0.25 3.17
CA VAL A 84 -2.44 -0.13 2.66
C VAL A 84 -3.03 0.96 1.78
N ARG A 85 -2.96 2.22 2.20
CA ARG A 85 -3.44 3.34 1.37
C ARG A 85 -2.62 3.47 0.08
N PHE A 86 -1.30 3.27 0.14
CA PHE A 86 -0.45 3.26 -1.03
C PHE A 86 -0.85 2.16 -2.03
N MET A 87 -1.11 0.95 -1.54
CA MET A 87 -1.60 -0.15 -2.37
C MET A 87 -2.96 0.18 -3.01
N LEU A 88 -3.87 0.84 -2.28
CA LEU A 88 -5.15 1.31 -2.85
C LEU A 88 -4.95 2.33 -3.97
N VAL A 89 -4.13 3.36 -3.75
CA VAL A 89 -3.79 4.36 -4.78
C VAL A 89 -3.22 3.64 -6.01
N THR A 90 -2.25 2.74 -5.79
CA THR A 90 -1.61 1.99 -6.87
C THR A 90 -2.62 1.19 -7.67
N CYS A 91 -3.50 0.43 -7.02
CA CYS A 91 -4.53 -0.35 -7.69
C CYS A 91 -5.48 0.53 -8.52
N LEU A 92 -5.88 1.68 -7.99
CA LEU A 92 -6.78 2.61 -8.70
C LEU A 92 -6.11 3.23 -9.92
N VAL A 93 -4.80 3.53 -9.84
CA VAL A 93 -3.99 3.99 -10.98
C VAL A 93 -3.91 2.90 -12.06
N TYR A 94 -3.59 1.66 -11.71
CA TYR A 94 -3.61 0.52 -12.65
C TYR A 94 -4.97 0.33 -13.33
N GLN A 95 -6.06 0.53 -12.58
CA GLN A 95 -7.44 0.44 -13.08
C GLN A 95 -7.90 1.68 -13.88
N GLN A 96 -7.04 2.70 -14.06
CA GLN A 96 -7.37 3.98 -14.71
C GLN A 96 -8.54 4.74 -14.05
N LYS A 97 -8.79 4.48 -12.75
CA LYS A 97 -9.81 5.15 -11.95
C LYS A 97 -9.26 6.44 -11.33
N ARG A 98 -9.03 7.43 -12.19
CA ARG A 98 -8.29 8.66 -11.86
C ARG A 98 -8.89 9.45 -10.70
N THR A 99 -10.21 9.62 -10.68
CA THR A 99 -10.91 10.38 -9.65
C THR A 99 -10.82 9.71 -8.29
N GLU A 100 -11.00 8.38 -8.25
CA GLU A 100 -10.88 7.58 -7.04
C GLU A 100 -9.43 7.53 -6.55
N ALA A 101 -8.47 7.37 -7.47
CA ALA A 101 -7.04 7.41 -7.16
C ALA A 101 -6.65 8.74 -6.51
N LEU A 102 -7.12 9.87 -7.05
CA LEU A 102 -6.88 11.19 -6.49
C LEU A 102 -7.49 11.34 -5.09
N THR A 103 -8.72 10.87 -4.90
CA THR A 103 -9.40 10.93 -3.60
C THR A 103 -8.63 10.14 -2.55
N GLU A 104 -8.19 8.92 -2.88
CA GLU A 104 -7.43 8.08 -1.97
C GLU A 104 -6.02 8.64 -1.71
N LEU A 105 -5.39 9.24 -2.72
CA LEU A 105 -4.10 9.91 -2.58
C LEU A 105 -4.20 11.11 -1.63
N GLN A 106 -5.23 11.94 -1.75
CA GLN A 106 -5.46 13.04 -0.82
C GLN A 106 -5.66 12.54 0.62
N ALA A 107 -6.39 11.43 0.79
CA ALA A 107 -6.58 10.81 2.10
C ALA A 107 -5.27 10.24 2.68
N LEU A 108 -4.41 9.65 1.84
CA LEU A 108 -3.07 9.21 2.22
C LEU A 108 -2.21 10.41 2.66
N ILE A 109 -2.15 11.47 1.86
CA ILE A 109 -1.37 12.68 2.16
C ILE A 109 -1.82 13.31 3.47
N ALA A 110 -3.13 13.45 3.68
CA ALA A 110 -3.69 13.97 4.93
C ALA A 110 -3.31 13.11 6.13
N TYR A 111 -3.39 11.78 5.99
CA TYR A 111 -2.98 10.85 7.04
C TYR A 111 -1.48 10.95 7.33
N TYR A 112 -0.63 10.96 6.30
CA TYR A 112 0.82 11.11 6.43
C TYR A 112 1.21 12.39 7.18
N ARG A 113 0.54 13.51 6.89
CA ARG A 113 0.76 14.79 7.59
C ARG A 113 0.36 14.76 9.06
N SER A 114 -0.65 13.96 9.43
CA SER A 114 -1.08 13.83 10.82
C SER A 114 -0.06 13.11 11.72
N LEU A 115 0.93 12.44 11.13
CA LEU A 115 1.94 11.70 11.87
C LEU A 115 3.05 12.63 12.35
N THR A 116 3.28 12.66 13.67
CA THR A 116 4.33 13.49 14.29
C THR A 116 5.72 12.85 14.23
N ASN A 117 5.80 11.52 14.22
CA ASN A 117 7.04 10.74 14.09
C ASN A 117 6.79 9.52 13.20
N ALA A 118 6.97 9.66 11.88
CA ALA A 118 6.88 8.54 10.95
C ALA A 118 8.18 7.70 10.86
N ASN A 119 9.08 7.81 11.85
CA ASN A 119 10.44 7.29 11.78
C ASN A 119 10.58 5.76 11.87
N GLU A 120 9.49 5.02 12.02
CA GLU A 120 9.55 3.55 12.00
C GLU A 120 9.43 3.05 10.56
N LYS A 121 10.56 3.02 9.85
CA LYS A 121 10.75 2.28 8.59
C LYS A 121 10.51 0.79 8.81
N TRP A 122 9.28 0.34 8.69
CA TRP A 122 8.95 -1.09 8.80
C TRP A 122 8.41 -1.68 7.49
N TRP A 123 7.75 -0.88 6.65
CA TRP A 123 7.32 -1.36 5.32
C TRP A 123 8.40 -1.11 4.29
N ASP A 124 8.88 -2.19 3.68
CA ASP A 124 9.81 -2.15 2.57
C ASP A 124 9.02 -2.06 1.27
N TYR A 125 9.39 -1.11 0.41
CA TYR A 125 8.72 -0.88 -0.88
C TYR A 125 9.63 -1.24 -2.05
N GLU A 126 10.81 -1.84 -1.82
CA GLU A 126 11.77 -2.18 -2.88
C GLU A 126 11.14 -3.01 -4.00
N THR A 127 10.38 -4.05 -3.66
CA THR A 127 9.76 -4.87 -4.69
C THR A 127 8.63 -4.14 -5.43
N LEU A 128 7.81 -3.36 -4.71
CA LEU A 128 6.76 -2.56 -5.34
C LEU A 128 7.35 -1.49 -6.26
N HIS A 129 8.45 -0.87 -5.85
CA HIS A 129 9.22 0.06 -6.67
C HIS A 129 9.67 -0.62 -7.98
N ASN A 130 10.26 -1.81 -7.90
CA ASN A 130 10.72 -2.55 -9.07
C ASN A 130 9.55 -2.89 -10.01
N VAL A 131 8.46 -3.44 -9.48
CA VAL A 131 7.25 -3.77 -10.26
C VAL A 131 6.69 -2.54 -10.96
N ILE A 132 6.52 -1.42 -10.25
CA ILE A 132 6.01 -0.16 -10.82
C ILE A 132 6.95 0.36 -11.91
N SER A 133 8.26 0.37 -11.67
CA SER A 133 9.25 0.88 -12.62
C SER A 133 9.24 0.10 -13.95
N MET A 134 9.09 -1.22 -13.86
CA MET A 134 9.13 -2.13 -15.00
C MET A 134 7.79 -2.32 -15.70
N SER A 135 6.67 -1.92 -15.08
CA SER A 135 5.34 -2.20 -15.61
C SER A 135 5.09 -1.53 -16.96
N ASP A 136 4.62 -2.28 -17.95
CA ASP A 136 4.18 -1.77 -19.25
C ASP A 136 2.72 -1.26 -19.24
N LYS A 137 1.98 -1.56 -18.17
CA LYS A 137 0.57 -1.16 -17.98
C LYS A 137 0.39 0.26 -17.43
N LEU A 138 1.47 0.88 -16.98
CA LEU A 138 1.47 2.22 -16.40
C LEU A 138 2.08 3.23 -17.37
N THR A 139 1.49 4.41 -17.46
CA THR A 139 2.11 5.53 -18.18
C THR A 139 3.33 6.07 -17.42
N ASP A 140 4.20 6.83 -18.09
CA ASP A 140 5.34 7.47 -17.42
C ASP A 140 4.91 8.43 -16.30
N ALA A 141 3.76 9.10 -16.47
CA ALA A 141 3.16 9.93 -15.44
C ALA A 141 2.73 9.10 -14.21
N ASP A 142 2.13 7.94 -14.44
CA ASP A 142 1.71 7.01 -13.38
C ASP A 142 2.89 6.48 -12.59
N LYS A 143 3.93 6.02 -13.30
CA LYS A 143 5.17 5.56 -12.68
C LYS A 143 5.79 6.67 -11.86
N THR A 144 5.91 7.87 -12.43
CA THR A 144 6.47 9.03 -11.72
C THR A 144 5.71 9.35 -10.45
N LEU A 145 4.37 9.34 -10.50
CA LEU A 145 3.51 9.57 -9.34
C LEU A 145 3.76 8.53 -8.24
N LEU A 146 3.68 7.26 -8.59
CA LEU A 146 3.76 6.16 -7.62
C LEU A 146 5.17 6.00 -7.03
N LEU A 147 6.22 6.15 -7.86
CA LEU A 147 7.60 6.06 -7.39
C LEU A 147 7.96 7.23 -6.47
N LYS A 148 7.54 8.47 -6.79
CA LYS A 148 7.72 9.60 -5.87
C LYS A 148 6.97 9.41 -4.56
N LEU A 149 5.81 8.77 -4.60
CA LEU A 149 5.07 8.45 -3.39
C LEU A 149 5.82 7.41 -2.54
N ILE A 150 6.44 6.40 -3.15
CA ILE A 150 7.37 5.49 -2.44
C ILE A 150 8.51 6.29 -1.81
N ASP A 151 9.13 7.23 -2.53
CA ASP A 151 10.23 8.06 -2.00
C ASP A 151 9.81 8.87 -0.76
N VAL A 152 8.56 9.37 -0.73
CA VAL A 152 7.99 10.06 0.43
C VAL A 152 7.81 9.11 1.61
N LEU A 153 7.27 7.92 1.35
CA LEU A 153 6.94 6.92 2.37
C LEU A 153 8.19 6.22 2.95
N GLN A 154 9.27 6.12 2.18
CA GLN A 154 10.54 5.56 2.61
C GLN A 154 11.51 6.60 3.19
N ALA A 155 11.27 7.90 3.03
CA ALA A 155 12.15 8.91 3.60
C ALA A 155 11.89 9.11 5.11
N PRO A 156 12.92 9.46 5.90
CA PRO A 156 12.70 10.02 7.24
C PRO A 156 11.71 11.20 7.17
N LYS A 157 10.88 11.38 8.20
CA LYS A 157 9.72 12.30 8.14
C LYS A 157 10.06 13.69 7.60
N ALA A 158 11.13 14.33 8.07
CA ALA A 158 11.53 15.66 7.61
C ALA A 158 11.92 15.71 6.12
N GLU A 159 12.57 14.67 5.60
CA GLU A 159 12.89 14.53 4.18
C GLU A 159 11.64 14.18 3.37
N GLY A 160 10.81 13.28 3.89
CA GLY A 160 9.54 12.90 3.25
C GLY A 160 8.56 14.08 3.14
N ASP A 161 8.50 14.98 4.11
CA ASP A 161 7.71 16.21 4.04
C ASP A 161 8.18 17.14 2.91
N ARG A 162 9.49 17.24 2.68
CA ARG A 162 10.04 17.99 1.54
C ARG A 162 9.67 17.34 0.22
N LYS A 163 9.86 16.02 0.09
CA LYS A 163 9.49 15.27 -1.12
C LYS A 163 8.00 15.32 -1.40
N LEU A 164 7.17 15.34 -0.36
CA LEU A 164 5.72 15.46 -0.47
C LEU A 164 5.33 16.82 -1.05
N ALA A 165 5.95 17.91 -0.59
CA ALA A 165 5.71 19.24 -1.16
C ALA A 165 6.07 19.31 -2.66
N GLU A 166 7.16 18.66 -3.08
CA GLU A 166 7.53 18.54 -4.49
C GLU A 166 6.49 17.72 -5.29
N LEU A 167 6.02 16.60 -4.72
CA LEU A 167 4.99 15.76 -5.33
C LEU A 167 3.69 16.55 -5.54
N GLU A 168 3.24 17.28 -4.52
CA GLU A 168 2.00 18.08 -4.57
C GLU A 168 2.06 19.18 -5.64
N ALA A 169 3.22 19.81 -5.84
CA ALA A 169 3.42 20.77 -6.92
C ALA A 169 3.29 20.14 -8.32
N MET A 170 3.53 18.83 -8.44
CA MET A 170 3.43 18.08 -9.69
C MET A 170 2.04 17.46 -9.93
N LEU A 171 1.24 17.26 -8.88
CA LEU A 171 -0.09 16.61 -8.98
C LEU A 171 -1.00 17.21 -10.06
N PRO A 172 -1.12 18.54 -10.23
CA PRO A 172 -1.96 19.11 -11.28
C PRO A 172 -1.56 18.70 -12.70
N LYS A 173 -0.29 18.33 -12.93
CA LYS A 173 0.22 17.85 -14.22
C LYS A 173 0.09 16.35 -14.39
N LEU A 174 0.27 15.59 -13.30
CA LEU A 174 0.21 14.12 -13.29
C LEU A 174 -1.23 13.57 -13.34
N LEU A 175 -2.22 14.42 -13.07
CA LEU A 175 -3.64 14.04 -12.97
C LEU A 175 -4.51 14.67 -14.07
N GLN A 176 -3.90 15.33 -15.06
CA GLN A 176 -4.63 15.74 -16.26
C GLN A 176 -4.94 14.52 -17.12
N PRO A 177 -6.20 14.36 -17.59
CA PRO A 177 -6.59 13.28 -18.48
C PRO A 177 -5.91 13.35 -19.85
#